data_AF-A0A1F2UX60-F1
#
_entry.id   AF-A0A1F2UX60-F1
#
_cell.length_a   1.000
_cell.length_b   1.000
_cell.length_c   1.000
_cell.angle_alpha   90.00
_cell.angle_beta   90.00
_cell.angle_gamma   90.00
#
_symmetry.space_group_name_H-M   'P 1'
#
loop_
_entity.id
_entity.type
_entity.pdbx_description
1 polymer ?
#
loop_
_entity_poly.entity_id
_entity_poly.type
_entity_poly.pdbx_seq_one_letter_code
_entity_poly.pdbx_strand_id
1 'polypeptide(L)'
;MIVLSEINLSVMMFQPSPAAFVVTVAAHVIGFTLLLVLATRYQWPNAAPGFALLAGGATAAMLVAPDHTGRHVLIETAAIYAPFALYPLVLGSRAKDTRDPYIAALLAGVWAFLIARHGMADAQLGWMVGVVPVAIGAVTTVHLTQLLRIQPAGTRDLGRLALVAGAALAFLTVTIPLQLEEQWITIGWALEGAAVAWLYTRIPHRGLLLSALGLLGAVFVRLALNPEVFRYEPRGDMRIVNWYLYTYLIAAASMGLAGWWVAKTDDRFADNFPRLRNLLACGATILLFLLLNIEIADYYSTGPEILFRFGSSLQQDLTYTIAWLIFGIIMLAAGIVAKARGARVASVALIAVTTFKCFLYDLGSLAGLYRVGAFVGLAISLALVSLALQKYVLSSEKESPQ
;
A
#
# COMPACT_ATOMS: atom_id res chain seq x y z
N MET A 1 -42.43 19.22 -3.17
CA MET A 1 -43.16 18.70 -1.99
C MET A 1 -42.38 17.63 -1.21
N ILE A 2 -41.66 16.70 -1.83
CA ILE A 2 -40.88 15.67 -1.10
C ILE A 2 -39.63 16.24 -0.40
N VAL A 3 -38.94 17.21 -1.00
CA VAL A 3 -37.83 17.94 -0.32
C VAL A 3 -38.33 18.70 0.92
N LEU A 4 -39.60 19.12 0.92
CA LEU A 4 -40.25 19.74 2.08
C LEU A 4 -40.61 18.72 3.16
N SER A 5 -40.80 17.43 2.84
CA SER A 5 -41.01 16.39 3.87
C SER A 5 -39.71 15.98 4.57
N GLU A 6 -38.58 16.00 3.88
CA GLU A 6 -37.24 15.80 4.48
C GLU A 6 -36.90 16.94 5.46
N ILE A 7 -37.25 18.18 5.10
CA ILE A 7 -37.15 19.34 6.01
C ILE A 7 -38.11 19.20 7.21
N ASN A 8 -39.30 18.60 7.01
CA ASN A 8 -40.26 18.39 8.09
C ASN A 8 -39.84 17.26 9.05
N LEU A 9 -39.11 16.25 8.56
CA LEU A 9 -38.52 15.19 9.38
C LEU A 9 -37.37 15.68 10.25
N SER A 10 -36.57 16.63 9.74
CA SER A 10 -35.55 17.33 10.53
C SER A 10 -36.15 18.25 11.62
N VAL A 11 -37.41 18.68 11.47
CA VAL A 11 -38.17 19.37 12.53
C VAL A 11 -38.77 18.38 13.56
N MET A 12 -39.04 17.13 13.17
CA MET A 12 -39.49 16.07 14.10
C MET A 12 -38.38 15.52 15.01
N MET A 13 -37.10 15.82 14.73
CA MET A 13 -35.95 15.49 15.60
C MET A 13 -36.02 16.08 17.01
N PHE A 14 -36.94 17.02 17.27
CA PHE A 14 -37.12 17.67 18.58
C PHE A 14 -38.18 17.00 19.48
N GLN A 15 -38.65 15.78 19.19
CA GLN A 15 -39.64 15.07 20.00
C GLN A 15 -39.01 13.91 20.82
N PRO A 16 -39.18 13.86 22.15
CA PRO A 16 -38.36 13.03 23.06
C PRO A 16 -38.91 11.61 23.30
N SER A 17 -39.11 10.79 22.25
CA SER A 17 -39.50 9.38 22.46
C SER A 17 -38.66 8.37 21.64
N PRO A 18 -38.37 7.16 22.16
CA PRO A 18 -37.63 6.11 21.43
C PRO A 18 -38.31 5.66 20.14
N ALA A 19 -39.62 5.88 20.02
CA ALA A 19 -40.37 5.66 18.79
C ALA A 19 -39.92 6.61 17.66
N ALA A 20 -39.36 7.78 17.97
CA ALA A 20 -38.88 8.74 16.99
C ALA A 20 -37.71 8.17 16.17
N PHE A 21 -36.76 7.47 16.79
CA PHE A 21 -35.58 6.97 16.07
C PHE A 21 -35.94 5.92 15.01
N VAL A 22 -36.72 4.90 15.37
CA VAL A 22 -37.14 3.86 14.42
C VAL A 22 -37.97 4.43 13.29
N VAL A 23 -38.84 5.40 13.58
CA VAL A 23 -39.65 6.09 12.57
C VAL A 23 -38.76 6.92 11.64
N THR A 24 -37.76 7.64 12.16
CA THR A 24 -36.79 8.40 11.35
C THR A 24 -35.98 7.48 10.43
N VAL A 25 -35.44 6.38 10.97
CA VAL A 25 -34.72 5.38 10.17
C VAL A 25 -35.61 4.81 9.06
N ALA A 26 -36.85 4.41 9.39
CA ALA A 26 -37.79 3.89 8.42
C ALA A 26 -38.15 4.95 7.35
N ALA A 27 -38.33 6.20 7.75
CA ALA A 27 -38.63 7.30 6.86
C ALA A 27 -37.49 7.55 5.86
N HIS A 28 -36.23 7.55 6.31
CA HIS A 28 -35.08 7.69 5.40
C HIS A 28 -34.97 6.50 4.44
N VAL A 29 -35.13 5.26 4.91
CA VAL A 29 -35.10 4.07 4.03
C VAL A 29 -36.18 4.16 2.97
N ILE A 30 -37.42 4.48 3.36
CA ILE A 30 -38.56 4.62 2.44
C ILE A 30 -38.32 5.80 1.49
N GLY A 31 -37.89 6.95 2.02
CA GLY A 31 -37.64 8.17 1.26
C GLY A 31 -36.59 7.97 0.18
N PHE A 32 -35.39 7.48 0.53
CA PHE A 32 -34.34 7.22 -0.45
C PHE A 32 -34.72 6.10 -1.43
N THR A 33 -35.41 5.06 -0.98
CA THR A 33 -35.92 4.01 -1.89
C THR A 33 -36.90 4.58 -2.91
N LEU A 34 -37.86 5.41 -2.46
CA LEU A 34 -38.82 6.07 -3.36
C LEU A 34 -38.12 7.02 -4.32
N LEU A 35 -37.15 7.81 -3.86
CA LEU A 35 -36.35 8.69 -4.72
C LEU A 35 -35.61 7.90 -5.81
N LEU A 36 -34.99 6.77 -5.48
CA LEU A 36 -34.30 5.90 -6.43
C LEU A 36 -35.28 5.23 -7.42
N VAL A 37 -36.46 4.79 -6.94
CA VAL A 37 -37.53 4.26 -7.80
C VAL A 37 -38.03 5.32 -8.78
N LEU A 38 -38.24 6.55 -8.31
CA LEU A 38 -38.66 7.68 -9.15
C LEU A 38 -37.59 8.04 -10.17
N ALA A 39 -36.31 8.12 -9.76
CA ALA A 39 -35.20 8.36 -10.67
C ALA A 39 -35.15 7.32 -11.80
N THR A 40 -35.34 6.05 -11.46
CA THR A 40 -35.39 4.96 -12.44
C THR A 40 -36.60 5.09 -13.36
N ARG A 41 -37.79 5.28 -12.78
CA ARG A 41 -39.07 5.28 -13.51
C ARG A 41 -39.16 6.44 -14.51
N TYR A 42 -38.67 7.61 -14.11
CA TYR A 42 -38.69 8.82 -14.93
C TYR A 42 -37.37 9.09 -15.67
N GLN A 43 -36.40 8.16 -15.57
CA GLN A 43 -35.09 8.24 -16.22
C GLN A 43 -34.36 9.56 -15.95
N TRP A 44 -34.37 10.03 -14.70
CA TRP A 44 -33.69 11.28 -14.33
C TRP A 44 -32.18 11.10 -14.36
N PRO A 45 -31.46 11.77 -15.29
CA PRO A 45 -30.01 11.60 -15.41
C PRO A 45 -29.31 12.19 -14.18
N ASN A 46 -28.31 11.46 -13.66
CA ASN A 46 -27.49 11.84 -12.50
C ASN A 46 -28.27 12.04 -11.18
N ALA A 47 -29.56 11.70 -11.12
CA ALA A 47 -30.37 11.89 -9.92
C ALA A 47 -29.92 10.98 -8.76
N ALA A 48 -29.61 9.71 -9.05
CA ALA A 48 -29.20 8.76 -8.01
C ALA A 48 -27.90 9.18 -7.29
N PRO A 49 -26.83 9.61 -7.99
CA PRO A 49 -25.67 10.23 -7.34
C PRO A 49 -26.01 11.45 -6.49
N GLY A 50 -26.92 12.32 -6.97
CA GLY A 50 -27.40 13.48 -6.21
C GLY A 50 -28.11 13.06 -4.90
N PHE A 51 -28.94 12.03 -4.95
CA PHE A 51 -29.59 11.48 -3.76
C PHE A 51 -28.61 10.84 -2.78
N ALA A 52 -27.52 10.23 -3.27
CA ALA A 52 -26.46 9.70 -2.41
C ALA A 52 -25.72 10.82 -1.64
N LEU A 53 -25.59 12.02 -2.23
CA LEU A 53 -25.06 13.19 -1.53
C LEU A 53 -26.02 13.68 -0.43
N LEU A 54 -27.32 13.71 -0.73
CA LEU A 54 -28.36 14.05 0.27
C LEU A 54 -28.36 13.05 1.43
N ALA A 55 -28.23 11.75 1.12
CA ALA A 55 -28.09 10.69 2.11
C ALA A 55 -26.87 10.88 3.03
N GLY A 56 -25.74 11.32 2.46
CA GLY A 56 -24.56 11.73 3.23
C GLY A 56 -24.84 12.90 4.18
N GLY A 57 -25.57 13.92 3.71
CA GLY A 57 -25.99 15.04 4.55
C GLY A 57 -26.93 14.63 5.69
N ALA A 58 -27.92 13.78 5.40
CA ALA A 58 -28.87 13.27 6.39
C ALA A 58 -28.17 12.44 7.49
N THR A 59 -27.28 11.52 7.10
CA THR A 59 -26.46 10.74 8.05
C THR A 59 -25.49 11.62 8.84
N ALA A 60 -24.88 12.63 8.22
CA ALA A 60 -23.95 13.52 8.91
C ALA A 60 -24.65 14.43 9.95
N ALA A 61 -25.90 14.82 9.72
CA ALA A 61 -26.68 15.62 10.67
C ALA A 61 -26.83 14.92 12.04
N MET A 62 -26.78 13.59 12.07
CA MET A 62 -26.84 12.80 13.30
C MET A 62 -25.62 12.98 14.19
N LEU A 63 -24.44 13.26 13.61
CA LEU A 63 -23.21 13.47 14.38
C LEU A 63 -23.27 14.75 15.25
N VAL A 64 -24.21 15.65 14.96
CA VAL A 64 -24.42 16.91 15.68
C VAL A 64 -25.64 16.84 16.61
N ALA A 65 -26.46 15.80 16.49
CA ALA A 65 -27.68 15.66 17.28
C ALA A 65 -27.37 15.11 18.68
N PRO A 66 -27.79 15.80 19.77
CA PRO A 66 -27.33 15.52 21.12
C PRO A 66 -27.77 14.17 21.70
N ASP A 67 -28.84 13.56 21.16
CA ASP A 67 -29.46 12.35 21.72
C ASP A 67 -29.04 11.03 21.03
N HIS A 68 -28.11 11.07 20.08
CA HIS A 68 -27.73 9.89 19.32
C HIS A 68 -26.52 9.17 19.92
N THR A 69 -26.71 7.90 20.28
CA THR A 69 -25.60 7.02 20.67
C THR A 69 -24.82 6.57 19.43
N GLY A 70 -23.57 6.15 19.60
CA GLY A 70 -22.79 5.57 18.49
C GLY A 70 -23.50 4.40 17.79
N ARG A 71 -24.26 3.60 18.53
CA ARG A 71 -25.10 2.52 17.95
C ARG A 71 -26.22 3.07 17.07
N HIS A 72 -26.86 4.18 17.44
CA HIS A 72 -27.87 4.83 16.59
C HIS A 72 -27.25 5.32 15.28
N VAL A 73 -26.08 5.95 15.35
CA VAL A 73 -25.32 6.38 14.16
C VAL A 73 -25.03 5.20 13.24
N LEU A 74 -24.58 4.06 13.78
CA LEU A 74 -24.28 2.86 12.99
C LEU A 74 -25.53 2.25 12.33
N ILE A 75 -26.62 2.11 13.07
CA ILE A 75 -27.88 1.54 12.55
C ILE A 75 -28.41 2.41 11.42
N GLU A 76 -28.47 3.73 11.64
CA GLU A 76 -29.02 4.65 10.65
C GLU A 76 -28.12 4.80 9.43
N THR A 77 -26.80 4.83 9.62
CA THR A 77 -25.83 4.84 8.50
C THR A 77 -25.99 3.59 7.63
N ALA A 78 -26.12 2.41 8.24
CA ALA A 78 -26.35 1.16 7.52
C ALA A 78 -27.71 1.15 6.81
N ALA A 79 -28.75 1.64 7.48
CA ALA A 79 -30.11 1.73 6.92
C ALA A 79 -30.17 2.67 5.72
N ILE A 80 -29.53 3.84 5.79
CA ILE A 80 -29.47 4.81 4.69
C ILE A 80 -28.60 4.30 3.54
N TYR A 81 -27.50 3.59 3.84
CA TYR A 81 -26.64 3.00 2.82
C TYR A 81 -27.33 1.86 2.04
N ALA A 82 -28.16 1.04 2.72
CA ALA A 82 -28.77 -0.17 2.16
C ALA A 82 -29.54 0.06 0.84
N PRO A 83 -30.44 1.05 0.70
CA PRO A 83 -31.10 1.37 -0.57
C PRO A 83 -30.11 1.58 -1.72
N PHE A 84 -29.03 2.34 -1.50
CA PHE A 84 -28.02 2.61 -2.53
C PHE A 84 -27.17 1.38 -2.83
N ALA A 85 -26.82 0.59 -1.82
CA ALA A 85 -26.09 -0.67 -1.99
C ALA A 85 -26.90 -1.70 -2.79
N LEU A 86 -28.21 -1.78 -2.55
CA LEU A 86 -29.11 -2.71 -3.25
C LEU A 86 -29.52 -2.20 -4.63
N TYR A 87 -29.44 -0.89 -4.88
CA TYR A 87 -29.96 -0.26 -6.09
C TYR A 87 -29.38 -0.82 -7.40
N PRO A 88 -28.06 -0.97 -7.59
CA PRO A 88 -27.51 -1.65 -8.76
C PRO A 88 -27.99 -3.09 -8.90
N LEU A 89 -28.05 -3.81 -7.76
CA LEU A 89 -28.43 -5.23 -7.71
C LEU A 89 -29.87 -5.44 -8.18
N VAL A 90 -30.79 -4.62 -7.68
CA VAL A 90 -32.23 -4.67 -8.01
C VAL A 90 -32.48 -4.28 -9.46
N LEU A 91 -31.77 -3.28 -9.99
CA LEU A 91 -31.93 -2.89 -11.40
C LEU A 91 -31.46 -3.98 -12.37
N GLY A 92 -30.46 -4.78 -12.00
CA GLY A 92 -29.98 -5.87 -12.83
C GLY A 92 -29.59 -5.40 -14.23
N SER A 93 -30.18 -6.05 -15.25
CA SER A 93 -29.95 -5.70 -16.66
C SER A 93 -30.40 -4.29 -17.04
N ARG A 94 -31.30 -3.65 -16.28
CA ARG A 94 -31.74 -2.26 -16.53
C ARG A 94 -30.62 -1.24 -16.25
N ALA A 95 -29.63 -1.60 -15.42
CA ALA A 95 -28.48 -0.74 -15.13
C ALA A 95 -27.36 -0.84 -16.20
N LYS A 96 -27.52 -1.65 -17.25
CA LYS A 96 -26.45 -1.93 -18.22
C LYS A 96 -25.92 -0.66 -18.91
N ASP A 97 -26.81 0.29 -19.23
CA ASP A 97 -26.50 1.49 -20.04
C ASP A 97 -26.23 2.75 -19.20
N THR A 98 -26.21 2.65 -17.86
CA THR A 98 -26.02 3.81 -16.98
C THR A 98 -24.98 3.58 -15.88
N ARG A 99 -24.17 4.61 -15.59
CA ARG A 99 -23.20 4.60 -14.48
C ARG A 99 -23.84 4.96 -13.15
N ASP A 100 -24.98 5.64 -13.17
CA ASP A 100 -25.60 6.28 -12.01
C ASP A 100 -25.81 5.36 -10.81
N PRO A 101 -26.34 4.12 -10.96
CA PRO A 101 -26.56 3.26 -9.81
C PRO A 101 -25.27 2.94 -9.05
N TYR A 102 -24.19 2.69 -9.79
CA TYR A 102 -22.90 2.33 -9.23
C TYR A 102 -22.20 3.54 -8.61
N ILE A 103 -22.28 4.70 -9.25
CA ILE A 103 -21.75 5.96 -8.68
C ILE A 103 -22.50 6.30 -7.39
N ALA A 104 -23.83 6.17 -7.38
CA ALA A 104 -24.64 6.43 -6.19
C ALA A 104 -24.28 5.48 -5.04
N ALA A 105 -24.14 4.18 -5.31
CA ALA A 105 -23.72 3.19 -4.32
C ALA A 105 -22.32 3.49 -3.76
N LEU A 106 -21.38 3.92 -4.61
CA LEU A 106 -20.03 4.29 -4.18
C LEU A 106 -20.02 5.56 -3.32
N LEU A 107 -20.72 6.61 -3.75
CA LEU A 107 -20.83 7.87 -2.99
C LEU A 107 -21.47 7.63 -1.62
N ALA A 108 -22.58 6.88 -1.58
CA ALA A 108 -23.22 6.50 -0.32
C ALA A 108 -22.29 5.63 0.54
N GLY A 109 -21.49 4.75 -0.07
CA GLY A 109 -20.49 3.94 0.62
C GLY A 109 -19.37 4.77 1.25
N VAL A 110 -18.88 5.81 0.56
CA VAL A 110 -17.88 6.74 1.12
C VAL A 110 -18.44 7.47 2.33
N TRP A 111 -19.67 8.00 2.25
CA TRP A 111 -20.32 8.62 3.40
C TRP A 111 -20.53 7.64 4.55
N ALA A 112 -21.03 6.45 4.23
CA ALA A 112 -21.24 5.40 5.21
C ALA A 112 -19.94 5.02 5.93
N PHE A 113 -18.84 4.91 5.20
CA PHE A 113 -17.51 4.67 5.77
C PHE A 113 -17.08 5.77 6.75
N LEU A 114 -17.14 7.04 6.33
CA LEU A 114 -16.69 8.17 7.14
C LEU A 114 -17.52 8.33 8.43
N ILE A 115 -18.83 8.13 8.33
CA ILE A 115 -19.77 8.35 9.44
C ILE A 115 -19.79 7.13 10.37
N ALA A 116 -19.80 5.91 9.82
CA ALA A 116 -19.73 4.70 10.64
C ALA A 116 -18.43 4.65 11.45
N ARG A 117 -17.30 5.16 10.94
CA ARG A 117 -16.07 5.27 11.73
C ARG A 117 -16.26 6.07 13.02
N HIS A 118 -16.99 7.18 12.97
CA HIS A 118 -17.31 7.98 14.16
C HIS A 118 -18.25 7.20 15.09
N GLY A 119 -19.32 6.61 14.55
CA GLY A 119 -20.24 5.79 15.33
C GLY A 119 -19.58 4.58 16.01
N MET A 120 -18.59 3.95 15.38
CA MET A 120 -17.79 2.85 15.97
C MET A 120 -16.98 3.34 17.17
N ALA A 121 -16.36 4.52 17.07
CA ALA A 121 -15.61 5.09 18.18
C ALA A 121 -16.52 5.37 19.39
N ASP A 122 -17.65 6.04 19.15
CA ASP A 122 -18.64 6.38 20.19
C ASP A 122 -19.29 5.13 20.81
N ALA A 123 -19.44 4.06 20.03
CA ALA A 123 -19.96 2.78 20.49
C ALA A 123 -18.92 1.88 21.19
N GLN A 124 -17.68 2.35 21.38
CA GLN A 124 -16.55 1.57 21.93
C GLN A 124 -16.19 0.33 21.08
N LEU A 125 -16.45 0.41 19.77
CA LEU A 125 -16.16 -0.62 18.76
C LEU A 125 -14.93 -0.28 17.90
N GLY A 126 -14.11 0.69 18.32
CA GLY A 126 -12.93 1.12 17.57
C GLY A 126 -11.94 -0.01 17.24
N TRP A 127 -11.86 -1.04 18.08
CA TRP A 127 -10.99 -2.21 17.89
C TRP A 127 -11.30 -3.03 16.62
N MET A 128 -12.51 -2.91 16.07
CA MET A 128 -12.95 -3.60 14.85
C MET A 128 -13.33 -2.61 13.73
N VAL A 129 -12.78 -1.39 13.76
CA VAL A 129 -13.11 -0.33 12.79
C VAL A 129 -12.86 -0.76 11.33
N GLY A 130 -11.93 -1.69 11.10
CA GLY A 130 -11.65 -2.25 9.77
C GLY A 130 -12.81 -3.02 9.14
N VAL A 131 -13.79 -3.48 9.93
CA VAL A 131 -14.99 -4.18 9.40
C VAL A 131 -15.79 -3.28 8.46
N VAL A 132 -15.85 -1.98 8.71
CA VAL A 132 -16.62 -1.01 7.92
C VAL A 132 -16.15 -0.97 6.45
N PRO A 133 -14.88 -0.62 6.15
CA PRO A 133 -14.40 -0.62 4.77
C PRO A 133 -14.39 -2.03 4.15
N VAL A 134 -14.15 -3.10 4.92
CA VAL A 134 -14.26 -4.48 4.40
C VAL A 134 -15.68 -4.79 3.91
N ALA A 135 -16.70 -4.45 4.69
CA ALA A 135 -18.09 -4.67 4.33
C ALA A 135 -18.47 -3.89 3.06
N ILE A 136 -18.08 -2.62 2.97
CA ILE A 136 -18.34 -1.77 1.80
C ILE A 136 -17.57 -2.29 0.58
N GLY A 137 -16.31 -2.70 0.75
CA GLY A 137 -15.50 -3.33 -0.29
C GLY A 137 -16.10 -4.63 -0.79
N ALA A 138 -16.67 -5.45 0.10
CA ALA A 138 -17.38 -6.68 -0.26
C ALA A 138 -18.64 -6.37 -1.09
N VAL A 139 -19.47 -5.41 -0.66
CA VAL A 139 -20.64 -4.95 -1.44
C VAL A 139 -20.21 -4.44 -2.82
N THR A 140 -19.16 -3.63 -2.88
CA THR A 140 -18.62 -3.09 -4.14
C THR A 140 -18.07 -4.21 -5.04
N THR A 141 -17.49 -5.25 -4.46
CA THR A 141 -17.06 -6.45 -5.20
C THR A 141 -18.26 -7.20 -5.77
N VAL A 142 -19.37 -7.31 -5.02
CA VAL A 142 -20.61 -7.88 -5.56
C VAL A 142 -21.12 -7.05 -6.75
N HIS A 143 -21.09 -5.72 -6.67
CA HIS A 143 -21.42 -4.86 -7.82
C HIS A 143 -20.52 -5.11 -9.03
N LEU A 144 -19.22 -5.31 -8.81
CA LEU A 144 -18.29 -5.68 -9.88
C LEU A 144 -18.67 -7.02 -10.52
N THR A 145 -18.98 -8.04 -9.72
CA THR A 145 -19.40 -9.35 -10.25
C THR A 145 -20.70 -9.26 -11.04
N GLN A 146 -21.65 -8.43 -10.60
CA GLN A 146 -22.88 -8.17 -11.31
C GLN A 146 -22.60 -7.49 -12.66
N LEU A 147 -21.78 -6.44 -12.68
CA LEU A 147 -21.38 -5.75 -13.92
C LEU A 147 -20.78 -6.71 -14.94
N LEU A 148 -19.88 -7.59 -14.50
CA LEU A 148 -19.24 -8.59 -15.36
C LEU A 148 -20.23 -9.61 -15.94
N ARG A 149 -21.34 -9.88 -15.24
CA ARG A 149 -22.42 -10.78 -15.68
C ARG A 149 -23.40 -10.11 -16.64
N ILE A 150 -23.79 -8.87 -16.37
CA ILE A 150 -24.78 -8.16 -17.21
C ILE A 150 -24.18 -7.55 -18.48
N GLN A 151 -22.85 -7.35 -18.52
CA GLN A 151 -22.15 -6.81 -19.69
C GLN A 151 -21.22 -7.84 -20.34
N PRO A 152 -21.62 -8.41 -21.50
CA PRO A 152 -20.78 -9.35 -22.23
C PRO A 152 -19.47 -8.70 -22.70
N ALA A 153 -18.42 -9.52 -22.82
CA ALA A 153 -17.12 -9.09 -23.31
C ALA A 153 -17.27 -8.42 -24.69
N GLY A 154 -16.80 -7.16 -24.81
CA GLY A 154 -16.90 -6.34 -26.03
C GLY A 154 -17.82 -5.12 -25.92
N THR A 155 -18.81 -5.14 -25.02
CA THR A 155 -19.74 -4.00 -24.78
C THR A 155 -19.54 -3.32 -23.42
N ARG A 156 -18.45 -3.72 -22.73
CA ARG A 156 -18.15 -3.29 -21.37
C ARG A 156 -17.73 -1.83 -21.33
N ASP A 157 -18.35 -1.08 -20.44
CA ASP A 157 -17.86 0.25 -20.08
C ASP A 157 -16.63 0.11 -19.18
N LEU A 158 -15.45 0.23 -19.78
CA LEU A 158 -14.17 0.07 -19.09
C LEU A 158 -13.98 1.12 -17.99
N GLY A 159 -14.47 2.34 -18.17
CA GLY A 159 -14.38 3.40 -17.16
C GLY A 159 -15.19 3.06 -15.91
N ARG A 160 -16.42 2.55 -16.09
CA ARG A 160 -17.26 2.09 -14.98
C ARG A 160 -16.67 0.88 -14.27
N LEU A 161 -16.15 -0.11 -15.01
CA LEU A 161 -15.50 -1.27 -14.42
C LEU A 161 -14.26 -0.87 -13.61
N ALA A 162 -13.43 0.01 -14.16
CA ALA A 162 -12.25 0.52 -13.46
C ALA A 162 -12.62 1.30 -12.20
N LEU A 163 -13.69 2.11 -12.24
CA LEU A 163 -14.20 2.83 -11.08
C LEU A 163 -14.63 1.87 -9.96
N VAL A 164 -15.49 0.90 -10.26
CA VAL A 164 -16.03 -0.03 -9.26
C VAL A 164 -14.94 -0.96 -8.73
N ALA A 165 -14.08 -1.51 -9.60
CA ALA A 165 -12.96 -2.35 -9.18
C ALA A 165 -11.93 -1.57 -8.37
N GLY A 166 -11.61 -0.34 -8.79
CA GLY A 166 -10.69 0.55 -8.09
C GLY A 166 -11.22 0.95 -6.71
N ALA A 167 -12.51 1.23 -6.59
CA ALA A 167 -13.13 1.52 -5.30
C ALA A 167 -13.13 0.31 -4.36
N ALA A 168 -13.43 -0.89 -4.87
CA ALA A 168 -13.34 -2.12 -4.07
C ALA A 168 -11.93 -2.34 -3.52
N LEU A 169 -10.91 -2.16 -4.38
CA LEU A 169 -9.51 -2.23 -3.96
C LEU A 169 -9.16 -1.13 -2.96
N ALA A 170 -9.59 0.11 -3.18
CA ALA A 170 -9.30 1.24 -2.28
C ALA A 170 -9.88 1.03 -0.87
N PHE A 171 -11.10 0.51 -0.75
CA PHE A 171 -11.67 0.16 0.56
C PHE A 171 -10.87 -0.95 1.25
N LEU A 172 -10.44 -1.97 0.51
CA LEU A 172 -9.55 -2.99 1.06
C LEU A 172 -8.23 -2.39 1.54
N THR A 173 -7.59 -1.55 0.72
CA THR A 173 -6.33 -0.87 1.08
C THR A 173 -6.46 0.01 2.32
N VAL A 174 -7.57 0.76 2.45
CA VAL A 174 -7.84 1.64 3.61
C VAL A 174 -8.14 0.84 4.89
N THR A 175 -8.60 -0.41 4.77
CA THR A 175 -8.79 -1.30 5.93
C THR A 175 -7.49 -1.48 6.72
N ILE A 176 -6.36 -1.61 6.02
CA ILE A 176 -5.06 -1.92 6.61
C ILE A 176 -4.61 -0.85 7.62
N PRO A 177 -4.46 0.44 7.27
CA PRO A 177 -4.05 1.48 8.23
C PRO A 177 -5.11 1.81 9.29
N LEU A 178 -6.35 1.35 9.11
CA LEU A 178 -7.40 1.52 10.11
C LEU A 178 -7.41 0.43 11.18
N GLN A 179 -7.10 -0.80 10.77
CA GLN A 179 -7.19 -1.98 11.63
C GLN A 179 -5.83 -2.37 12.23
N LEU A 180 -4.74 -2.09 11.51
CA LEU A 180 -3.39 -2.44 11.91
C LEU A 180 -2.64 -1.18 12.36
N GLU A 181 -1.65 -1.38 13.23
CA GLU A 181 -0.85 -0.32 13.82
C GLU A 181 0.61 -0.41 13.33
N GLU A 182 1.31 0.74 13.36
CA GLU A 182 2.77 0.82 13.20
C GLU A 182 3.35 0.02 12.00
N GLN A 183 4.18 -0.99 12.28
CA GLN A 183 4.87 -1.85 11.32
C GLN A 183 3.92 -2.80 10.57
N TRP A 184 2.83 -3.22 11.21
CA TRP A 184 1.82 -4.09 10.60
C TRP A 184 1.10 -3.42 9.42
N ILE A 185 0.98 -2.09 9.42
CA ILE A 185 0.46 -1.33 8.27
C ILE A 185 1.37 -1.54 7.05
N THR A 186 2.69 -1.43 7.24
CA THR A 186 3.68 -1.60 6.17
C THR A 186 3.67 -3.03 5.63
N ILE A 187 3.58 -4.02 6.52
CA ILE A 187 3.47 -5.44 6.15
C ILE A 187 2.21 -5.68 5.33
N GLY A 188 1.06 -5.15 5.79
CA GLY A 188 -0.21 -5.26 5.09
C GLY A 188 -0.12 -4.71 3.66
N TRP A 189 0.36 -3.47 3.49
CA TRP A 189 0.51 -2.87 2.16
C TRP A 189 1.54 -3.59 1.28
N ALA A 190 2.61 -4.15 1.85
CA ALA A 190 3.58 -4.92 1.08
C ALA A 190 2.94 -6.18 0.50
N LEU A 191 2.22 -6.94 1.34
CA LEU A 191 1.52 -8.15 0.93
C LEU A 191 0.38 -7.85 -0.06
N GLU A 192 -0.39 -6.79 0.18
CA GLU A 192 -1.44 -6.33 -0.73
C GLU A 192 -0.84 -5.93 -2.09
N GLY A 193 0.23 -5.13 -2.10
CA GLY A 193 0.92 -4.72 -3.33
C GLY A 193 1.42 -5.92 -4.14
N ALA A 194 1.98 -6.94 -3.47
CA ALA A 194 2.36 -8.20 -4.11
C ALA A 194 1.15 -8.99 -4.65
N ALA A 195 0.05 -9.06 -3.89
CA ALA A 195 -1.18 -9.71 -4.32
C ALA A 195 -1.81 -9.01 -5.53
N VAL A 196 -1.79 -7.68 -5.58
CA VAL A 196 -2.27 -6.89 -6.72
C VAL A 196 -1.37 -7.10 -7.95
N ALA A 197 -0.04 -7.17 -7.76
CA ALA A 197 0.89 -7.51 -8.83
C ALA A 197 0.67 -8.93 -9.37
N TRP A 198 0.37 -9.90 -8.49
CA TRP A 198 -0.05 -11.23 -8.90
C TRP A 198 -1.37 -11.20 -9.68
N LEU A 199 -2.36 -10.45 -9.21
CA LEU A 199 -3.66 -10.32 -9.88
C LEU A 199 -3.52 -9.73 -11.29
N TYR A 200 -2.58 -8.80 -11.50
CA TYR A 200 -2.25 -8.24 -12.81
C TYR A 200 -1.82 -9.32 -13.82
N THR A 201 -1.17 -10.41 -13.37
CA THR A 201 -0.82 -11.54 -14.26
C THR A 201 -2.04 -12.32 -14.76
N ARG A 202 -3.17 -12.21 -14.08
CA ARG A 202 -4.45 -12.85 -14.46
C ARG A 202 -5.35 -11.89 -15.22
N ILE A 203 -5.30 -10.61 -14.86
CA ILE A 203 -6.13 -9.55 -15.43
C ILE A 203 -5.18 -8.40 -15.83
N PRO A 204 -4.73 -8.34 -17.11
CA PRO A 204 -3.72 -7.38 -17.56
C PRO A 204 -4.31 -5.98 -17.73
N HIS A 205 -4.75 -5.37 -16.63
CA HIS A 205 -5.30 -4.02 -16.57
C HIS A 205 -4.28 -3.05 -15.95
N ARG A 206 -3.96 -1.96 -16.65
CA ARG A 206 -2.94 -0.98 -16.22
C ARG A 206 -3.21 -0.41 -14.82
N GLY A 207 -4.48 -0.25 -14.42
CA GLY A 207 -4.83 0.21 -13.08
C GLY A 207 -4.32 -0.69 -11.95
N LEU A 208 -4.26 -2.02 -12.14
CA LEU A 208 -3.70 -2.94 -11.14
C LEU A 208 -2.19 -2.77 -11.04
N LEU A 209 -1.52 -2.63 -12.18
CA LEU A 209 -0.08 -2.38 -12.23
C LEU A 209 0.29 -1.07 -11.52
N LEU A 210 -0.46 0.01 -11.77
CA LEU A 210 -0.29 1.30 -11.10
C LEU A 210 -0.55 1.20 -9.59
N SER A 211 -1.59 0.46 -9.18
CA SER A 211 -1.93 0.29 -7.77
C SER A 211 -0.85 -0.51 -7.03
N ALA A 212 -0.36 -1.60 -7.62
CA ALA A 212 0.75 -2.38 -7.07
C ALA A 212 2.02 -1.53 -6.94
N LEU A 213 2.35 -0.75 -7.98
CA LEU A 213 3.51 0.14 -7.94
C LEU A 213 3.35 1.25 -6.90
N GLY A 214 2.16 1.83 -6.78
CA GLY A 214 1.85 2.85 -5.78
C GLY A 214 1.99 2.31 -4.35
N LEU A 215 1.41 1.15 -4.06
CA LEU A 215 1.51 0.50 -2.75
C LEU A 215 2.94 0.12 -2.39
N LEU A 216 3.64 -0.58 -3.29
CA LEU A 216 5.03 -0.98 -3.05
C LEU A 216 5.97 0.22 -3.00
N GLY A 217 5.70 1.27 -3.78
CA GLY A 217 6.40 2.55 -3.70
C GLY A 217 6.19 3.23 -2.35
N ALA A 218 4.96 3.26 -1.83
CA ALA A 218 4.66 3.81 -0.51
C ALA A 218 5.37 3.01 0.61
N VAL A 219 5.37 1.67 0.52
CA VAL A 219 6.12 0.79 1.43
C VAL A 219 7.62 1.10 1.38
N PHE A 220 8.18 1.25 0.18
CA PHE A 220 9.59 1.60 0.02
C PHE A 220 9.92 2.96 0.65
N VAL A 221 9.14 4.00 0.37
CA VAL A 221 9.32 5.32 0.96
C VAL A 221 9.22 5.23 2.49
N ARG A 222 8.25 4.49 3.02
CA ARG A 222 8.04 4.33 4.45
C ARG A 222 9.18 3.60 5.16
N LEU A 223 9.86 2.65 4.51
CA LEU A 223 10.97 1.91 5.11
C LEU A 223 12.35 2.53 4.81
N ALA A 224 12.52 3.17 3.67
CA ALA A 224 13.82 3.68 3.23
C ALA A 224 14.03 5.16 3.53
N LEU A 225 12.94 5.96 3.53
CA LEU A 225 13.03 7.42 3.56
C LEU A 225 12.35 8.05 4.77
N ASN A 226 11.63 7.28 5.59
CA ASN A 226 10.97 7.79 6.78
C ASN A 226 11.83 7.54 8.05
N PRO A 227 12.39 8.58 8.68
CA PRO A 227 13.17 8.42 9.91
C PRO A 227 12.35 7.91 11.09
N GLU A 228 11.03 8.12 11.09
CA GLU A 228 10.13 7.68 12.17
C GLU A 228 10.06 6.15 12.28
N VAL A 229 10.57 5.40 11.30
CA VAL A 229 10.70 3.93 11.39
C VAL A 229 11.50 3.52 12.63
N PHE A 230 12.44 4.34 13.12
CA PHE A 230 13.20 4.04 14.33
C PHE A 230 12.48 4.34 15.64
N ARG A 231 11.26 4.88 15.56
CA ARG A 231 10.44 5.31 16.70
C ARG A 231 9.08 4.63 16.78
N TYR A 232 8.73 3.80 15.79
CA TYR A 232 7.43 3.12 15.77
C TYR A 232 7.25 2.21 16.98
N GLU A 233 8.18 1.29 17.19
CA GLU A 233 8.14 0.38 18.32
C GLU A 233 9.48 0.45 19.05
N PRO A 234 9.49 0.45 20.40
CA PRO A 234 10.72 0.30 21.17
C PRO A 234 11.47 -0.95 20.71
N ARG A 235 12.79 -0.89 20.83
CA ARG A 235 13.64 -2.04 20.54
C ARG A 235 13.21 -3.25 21.40
N GLY A 236 12.92 -4.36 20.73
CA GLY A 236 12.55 -5.62 21.39
C GLY A 236 13.75 -6.32 22.06
N ASP A 237 13.47 -7.19 23.03
CA ASP A 237 14.49 -7.90 23.80
C ASP A 237 15.33 -8.89 22.94
N MET A 238 14.75 -9.38 21.84
CA MET A 238 15.43 -10.26 20.90
C MET A 238 16.25 -9.46 19.89
N ARG A 239 17.58 -9.61 19.95
CA ARG A 239 18.52 -8.85 19.10
C ARG A 239 18.52 -9.18 17.61
N ILE A 240 18.03 -10.37 17.23
CA ILE A 240 18.10 -10.85 15.84
C ILE A 240 16.68 -11.01 15.27
N VAL A 241 15.78 -11.68 15.99
CA VAL A 241 14.37 -11.78 15.58
C VAL A 241 13.63 -10.56 16.12
N ASN A 242 13.96 -9.40 15.57
CA ASN A 242 13.30 -8.14 15.87
C ASN A 242 12.29 -7.77 14.77
N TRP A 243 11.57 -6.67 14.97
CA TRP A 243 10.53 -6.25 14.04
C TRP A 243 11.06 -5.65 12.74
N TYR A 244 12.25 -5.05 12.76
CA TYR A 244 12.93 -4.60 11.55
C TYR A 244 13.22 -5.79 10.64
N LEU A 245 13.74 -6.89 11.19
CA LEU A 245 14.04 -8.11 10.43
C LEU A 245 12.82 -8.60 9.65
N TYR A 246 11.71 -8.95 10.32
CA TYR A 246 10.57 -9.50 9.61
C TYR A 246 9.90 -8.48 8.69
N THR A 247 9.83 -7.20 9.08
CA THR A 247 9.15 -6.17 8.28
C THR A 247 9.89 -5.91 6.97
N TYR A 248 11.21 -5.70 7.03
CA TYR A 248 12.02 -5.44 5.83
C TYR A 248 12.14 -6.71 4.96
N LEU A 249 12.25 -7.90 5.55
CA LEU A 249 12.27 -9.14 4.77
C LEU A 249 10.95 -9.38 4.04
N ILE A 250 9.80 -9.21 4.70
CA ILE A 250 8.48 -9.35 4.07
C ILE A 250 8.30 -8.31 2.96
N ALA A 251 8.70 -7.06 3.20
CA ALA A 251 8.62 -6.00 2.19
C ALA A 251 9.52 -6.28 0.97
N ALA A 252 10.77 -6.66 1.19
CA ALA A 252 11.70 -7.01 0.13
C ALA A 252 11.24 -8.26 -0.65
N ALA A 253 10.75 -9.28 0.04
CA ALA A 253 10.18 -10.47 -0.59
C ALA A 253 8.95 -10.14 -1.42
N SER A 254 8.04 -9.29 -0.90
CA SER A 254 6.85 -8.82 -1.61
C SER A 254 7.22 -8.07 -2.90
N MET A 255 8.21 -7.17 -2.84
CA MET A 255 8.74 -6.47 -4.02
C MET A 255 9.39 -7.44 -5.02
N GLY A 256 10.19 -8.40 -4.53
CA GLY A 256 10.83 -9.41 -5.38
C GLY A 256 9.82 -10.31 -6.10
N LEU A 257 8.80 -10.79 -5.38
CA LEU A 257 7.71 -11.59 -5.92
C LEU A 257 6.88 -10.79 -6.93
N ALA A 258 6.53 -9.54 -6.60
CA ALA A 258 5.85 -8.64 -7.53
C ALA A 258 6.67 -8.43 -8.81
N GLY A 259 7.97 -8.19 -8.69
CA GLY A 259 8.88 -8.05 -9.84
C GLY A 259 8.94 -9.33 -10.69
N TRP A 260 8.98 -10.50 -10.06
CA TRP A 260 8.97 -11.80 -10.74
C TRP A 260 7.66 -12.06 -11.51
N TRP A 261 6.51 -11.73 -10.92
CA TRP A 261 5.21 -11.88 -11.56
C TRP A 261 5.04 -10.91 -12.73
N VAL A 262 5.33 -9.64 -12.52
CA VAL A 262 5.19 -8.59 -13.54
C VAL A 262 6.16 -8.83 -14.70
N ALA A 263 7.32 -9.43 -14.48
CA ALA A 263 8.26 -9.81 -15.55
C ALA A 263 7.67 -10.78 -16.60
N LYS A 264 6.60 -11.50 -16.27
CA LYS A 264 5.87 -12.42 -17.18
C LYS A 264 4.79 -11.73 -18.00
N THR A 265 4.61 -10.42 -17.80
CA THR A 265 3.60 -9.57 -18.44
C THR A 265 4.25 -8.39 -19.14
N ASP A 266 3.44 -7.47 -19.70
CA ASP A 266 3.97 -6.18 -20.17
C ASP A 266 4.34 -5.29 -18.99
N ASP A 267 5.63 -5.32 -18.62
CA ASP A 267 6.16 -4.58 -17.47
C ASP A 267 6.68 -3.17 -17.80
N ARG A 268 6.29 -2.65 -18.97
CA ARG A 268 6.62 -1.29 -19.39
C ARG A 268 5.60 -0.31 -18.83
N PHE A 269 6.09 0.63 -18.03
CA PHE A 269 5.29 1.75 -17.53
C PHE A 269 5.14 2.85 -18.59
N ALA A 270 6.26 3.28 -19.17
CA ALA A 270 6.35 4.20 -20.30
C ALA A 270 7.62 3.87 -21.11
N ASP A 271 7.68 4.28 -22.38
CA ASP A 271 8.75 3.87 -23.31
C ASP A 271 10.17 4.23 -22.82
N ASN A 272 10.30 5.35 -22.10
CA ASN A 272 11.57 5.81 -21.54
C ASN A 272 11.77 5.45 -20.05
N PHE A 273 10.86 4.68 -19.45
CA PHE A 273 10.94 4.34 -18.03
C PHE A 273 11.64 2.98 -17.83
N PRO A 274 12.45 2.82 -16.77
CA PRO A 274 12.98 1.52 -16.42
C PRO A 274 11.85 0.49 -16.26
N ARG A 275 12.11 -0.73 -16.72
CA ARG A 275 11.16 -1.85 -16.56
C ARG A 275 10.80 -2.04 -15.09
N LEU A 276 9.51 -2.24 -14.82
CA LEU A 276 9.01 -2.34 -13.44
C LEU A 276 9.64 -3.49 -12.66
N ARG A 277 9.93 -4.62 -13.33
CA ARG A 277 10.67 -5.74 -12.70
C ARG A 277 12.01 -5.29 -12.11
N ASN A 278 12.71 -4.38 -12.81
CA ASN A 278 14.03 -3.91 -12.41
C ASN A 278 13.91 -2.91 -11.26
N LEU A 279 12.90 -2.03 -11.29
CA LEU A 279 12.63 -1.09 -10.20
C LEU A 279 12.29 -1.83 -8.91
N LEU A 280 11.42 -2.84 -8.97
CA LEU A 280 11.04 -3.65 -7.81
C LEU A 280 12.20 -4.49 -7.27
N ALA A 281 13.01 -5.10 -8.15
CA ALA A 281 14.21 -5.82 -7.74
C ALA A 281 15.27 -4.90 -7.10
N CYS A 282 15.42 -3.69 -7.64
CA CYS A 282 16.30 -2.67 -7.07
C CYS A 282 15.80 -2.23 -5.68
N GLY A 283 14.51 -1.92 -5.55
CA GLY A 283 13.87 -1.58 -4.27
C GLY A 283 14.05 -2.67 -3.23
N ALA A 284 13.80 -3.94 -3.59
CA ALA A 284 14.03 -5.08 -2.70
C ALA A 284 15.48 -5.17 -2.24
N THR A 285 16.44 -5.01 -3.16
CA THR A 285 17.88 -5.05 -2.83
C THR A 285 18.29 -3.93 -1.89
N ILE A 286 17.78 -2.71 -2.12
CA ILE A 286 18.03 -1.56 -1.25
C ILE A 286 17.46 -1.83 0.15
N LEU A 287 16.23 -2.34 0.26
CA LEU A 287 15.62 -2.67 1.56
C LEU A 287 16.43 -3.74 2.31
N LEU A 288 16.95 -4.76 1.63
CA LEU A 288 17.82 -5.76 2.25
C LEU A 288 19.15 -5.17 2.72
N PHE A 289 19.72 -4.23 1.96
CA PHE A 289 20.94 -3.54 2.37
C PHE A 289 20.69 -2.60 3.56
N LEU A 290 19.56 -1.90 3.59
CA LEU A 290 19.16 -1.09 4.74
C LEU A 290 18.96 -1.96 5.97
N LEU A 291 18.23 -3.06 5.84
CA LEU A 291 18.03 -4.03 6.91
C LEU A 291 19.36 -4.50 7.48
N LEU A 292 20.33 -4.88 6.64
CA LEU A 292 21.66 -5.27 7.09
C LEU A 292 22.30 -4.19 7.99
N ASN A 293 22.20 -2.92 7.60
CA ASN A 293 22.77 -1.83 8.39
C ASN A 293 22.01 -1.57 9.70
N ILE A 294 20.68 -1.72 9.67
CA ILE A 294 19.80 -1.59 10.85
C ILE A 294 20.10 -2.70 11.85
N GLU A 295 20.22 -3.95 11.43
CA GLU A 295 20.55 -5.09 12.31
C GLU A 295 21.90 -4.93 13.00
N ILE A 296 22.91 -4.43 12.26
CA ILE A 296 24.23 -4.14 12.85
C ILE A 296 24.09 -2.99 13.86
N ALA A 297 23.35 -1.93 13.53
CA ALA A 297 23.14 -0.82 14.45
C ALA A 297 22.40 -1.26 15.72
N ASP A 298 21.37 -2.10 15.58
CA ASP A 298 20.60 -2.66 16.69
C ASP A 298 21.48 -3.52 17.60
N TYR A 299 22.26 -4.45 17.02
CA TYR A 299 23.13 -5.35 17.78
C TYR A 299 24.10 -4.62 18.71
N TYR A 300 24.70 -3.52 18.24
CA TYR A 300 25.68 -2.71 18.98
C TYR A 300 25.04 -1.60 19.83
N SER A 301 23.75 -1.30 19.65
CA SER A 301 23.05 -0.33 20.50
C SER A 301 22.85 -0.89 21.92
N THR A 302 22.83 -0.02 22.93
CA THR A 302 22.65 -0.40 24.35
C THR A 302 21.43 0.25 25.01
N GLY A 303 20.81 1.22 24.34
CA GLY A 303 19.59 1.90 24.80
C GLY A 303 18.33 1.43 24.06
N PRO A 304 17.18 2.08 24.36
CA PRO A 304 15.89 1.78 23.73
C PRO A 304 15.82 2.22 22.26
N GLU A 305 16.73 3.09 21.81
CA GLU A 305 16.80 3.61 20.45
C GLU A 305 17.99 3.04 19.68
N ILE A 306 17.81 2.85 18.37
CA ILE A 306 18.88 2.49 17.45
C ILE A 306 19.73 3.72 17.14
N LEU A 307 21.03 3.64 17.43
CA LEU A 307 21.97 4.72 17.16
C LEU A 307 23.03 4.28 16.16
N PHE A 308 23.08 4.95 15.01
CA PHE A 308 24.13 4.75 14.01
C PHE A 308 25.41 5.49 14.45
N ARG A 309 26.30 4.78 15.16
CA ARG A 309 27.54 5.34 15.72
C ARG A 309 28.79 4.84 14.98
N PHE A 310 29.10 5.47 13.85
CA PHE A 310 30.36 5.20 13.13
C PHE A 310 31.56 5.74 13.92
N GLY A 311 32.65 4.96 13.99
CA GLY A 311 33.88 5.36 14.69
C GLY A 311 33.83 5.20 16.21
N SER A 312 32.73 4.65 16.76
CA SER A 312 32.59 4.47 18.21
C SER A 312 33.29 3.21 18.73
N SER A 313 33.38 2.17 17.90
CA SER A 313 34.16 0.97 18.21
C SER A 313 34.67 0.31 16.93
N LEU A 314 35.94 -0.12 16.96
CA LEU A 314 36.57 -0.84 15.84
C LEU A 314 35.79 -2.11 15.46
N GLN A 315 35.23 -2.80 16.45
CA GLN A 315 34.44 -4.03 16.25
C GLN A 315 33.18 -3.76 15.42
N GLN A 316 32.44 -2.69 15.75
CA GLN A 316 31.24 -2.30 15.00
C GLN A 316 31.59 -1.88 13.57
N ASP A 317 32.63 -1.04 13.40
CA ASP A 317 33.04 -0.55 12.08
C ASP A 317 33.52 -1.69 11.17
N LEU A 318 34.28 -2.64 11.70
CA LEU A 318 34.68 -3.87 10.99
C LEU A 318 33.49 -4.77 10.67
N THR A 319 32.49 -4.85 11.57
CA THR A 319 31.26 -5.62 11.31
C THR A 319 30.51 -5.07 10.10
N TYR A 320 30.35 -3.74 10.01
CA TYR A 320 29.77 -3.10 8.83
C TYR A 320 30.55 -3.45 7.55
N THR A 321 31.89 -3.36 7.59
CA THR A 321 32.73 -3.66 6.42
C THR A 321 32.64 -5.11 5.97
N ILE A 322 32.74 -6.05 6.90
CA ILE A 322 32.62 -7.49 6.58
C ILE A 322 31.23 -7.77 6.01
N ALA A 323 30.19 -7.23 6.63
CA ALA A 323 28.81 -7.42 6.19
C ALA A 323 28.56 -6.83 4.80
N TRP A 324 29.03 -5.62 4.51
CA TRP A 324 28.91 -5.01 3.18
C TRP A 324 29.68 -5.80 2.12
N LEU A 325 30.85 -6.35 2.46
CA LEU A 325 31.62 -7.20 1.55
C LEU A 325 30.87 -8.49 1.23
N ILE A 326 30.34 -9.18 2.24
CA ILE A 326 29.53 -10.39 2.07
C ILE A 326 28.29 -10.08 1.23
N PHE A 327 27.58 -8.99 1.55
CA PHE A 327 26.41 -8.56 0.79
C PHE A 327 26.75 -8.27 -0.68
N GLY A 328 27.84 -7.55 -0.93
CA GLY A 328 28.34 -7.27 -2.28
C GLY A 328 28.70 -8.53 -3.07
N ILE A 329 29.34 -9.52 -2.43
CA ILE A 329 29.68 -10.81 -3.05
C ILE A 329 28.41 -11.60 -3.41
N ILE A 330 27.46 -11.68 -2.47
CA ILE A 330 26.17 -12.36 -2.70
C ILE A 330 25.40 -11.67 -3.84
N MET A 331 25.35 -10.33 -3.83
CA MET A 331 24.72 -9.53 -4.87
C MET A 331 25.40 -9.71 -6.23
N LEU A 332 26.73 -9.82 -6.28
CA LEU A 332 27.47 -10.10 -7.52
C LEU A 332 27.14 -11.50 -8.06
N ALA A 333 27.17 -12.51 -7.20
CA ALA A 333 26.80 -13.88 -7.58
C ALA A 333 25.36 -13.94 -8.12
N ALA A 334 24.41 -13.33 -7.42
CA ALA A 334 23.03 -13.21 -7.87
C ALA A 334 22.90 -12.46 -9.21
N GLY A 335 23.64 -11.36 -9.40
CA GLY A 335 23.67 -10.58 -10.64
C GLY A 335 24.29 -11.32 -11.83
N ILE A 336 25.23 -12.24 -11.59
CA ILE A 336 25.78 -13.14 -12.61
C ILE A 336 24.75 -14.19 -13.00
N VAL A 337 24.15 -14.89 -12.02
CA VAL A 337 23.12 -15.92 -12.25
C VAL A 337 21.91 -15.34 -12.97
N ALA A 338 21.43 -14.17 -12.54
CA ALA A 338 20.29 -13.48 -13.14
C ALA A 338 20.65 -12.75 -14.46
N LYS A 339 21.91 -12.78 -14.90
CA LYS A 339 22.44 -12.05 -16.07
C LYS A 339 22.15 -10.53 -16.06
N ALA A 340 21.89 -9.94 -14.89
CA ALA A 340 21.54 -8.54 -14.73
C ALA A 340 22.79 -7.64 -14.69
N ARG A 341 23.09 -6.92 -15.79
CA ARG A 341 24.27 -6.02 -15.87
C ARG A 341 24.26 -4.97 -14.76
N GLY A 342 23.11 -4.33 -14.49
CA GLY A 342 22.99 -3.32 -13.44
C GLY A 342 23.35 -3.85 -12.05
N ALA A 343 22.87 -5.05 -11.70
CA ALA A 343 23.19 -5.69 -10.42
C ALA A 343 24.69 -5.98 -10.29
N ARG A 344 25.35 -6.47 -11.35
CA ARG A 344 26.80 -6.70 -11.35
C ARG A 344 27.60 -5.42 -11.17
N VAL A 345 27.22 -4.35 -11.86
CA VAL A 345 27.89 -3.04 -11.73
C VAL A 345 27.72 -2.49 -10.32
N ALA A 346 26.50 -2.51 -9.79
CA ALA A 346 26.21 -2.05 -8.43
C ALA A 346 26.95 -2.88 -7.36
N SER A 347 27.03 -4.21 -7.51
CA SER A 347 27.77 -5.06 -6.58
C SER A 347 29.28 -4.80 -6.63
N VAL A 348 29.86 -4.60 -7.81
CA VAL A 348 31.29 -4.26 -7.93
C VAL A 348 31.57 -2.88 -7.32
N ALA A 349 30.68 -1.91 -7.54
CA ALA A 349 30.78 -0.59 -6.92
C ALA A 349 30.71 -0.69 -5.38
N LEU A 350 29.77 -1.48 -4.83
CA LEU A 350 29.67 -1.70 -3.39
C LEU A 350 30.91 -2.38 -2.82
N ILE A 351 31.44 -3.42 -3.49
CA ILE A 351 32.68 -4.08 -3.07
C ILE A 351 33.85 -3.09 -3.09
N ALA A 352 33.98 -2.28 -4.15
CA ALA A 352 35.03 -1.26 -4.23
C ALA A 352 34.92 -0.24 -3.09
N VAL A 353 33.72 0.32 -2.84
CA VAL A 353 33.45 1.24 -1.72
C VAL A 353 33.79 0.59 -0.38
N THR A 354 33.43 -0.68 -0.20
CA THR A 354 33.72 -1.44 1.03
C THR A 354 35.21 -1.64 1.23
N THR A 355 35.96 -1.98 0.17
CA THR A 355 37.42 -2.09 0.21
C THR A 355 38.07 -0.76 0.56
N PHE A 356 37.64 0.34 -0.06
CA PHE A 356 38.13 1.67 0.28
C PHE A 356 37.83 2.03 1.74
N LYS A 357 36.60 1.79 2.23
CA LYS A 357 36.23 1.98 3.63
C LYS A 357 37.15 1.19 4.56
N CYS A 358 37.37 -0.09 4.28
CA CYS A 358 38.21 -0.98 5.07
C CYS A 358 39.62 -0.40 5.26
N PHE A 359 40.29 -0.02 4.17
CA PHE A 359 41.68 0.44 4.22
C PHE A 359 41.84 1.88 4.68
N LEU A 360 40.94 2.79 4.26
CA LEU A 360 41.06 4.22 4.54
C LEU A 360 40.48 4.61 5.90
N TYR A 361 39.35 4.00 6.29
CA TYR A 361 38.65 4.35 7.52
C TYR A 361 38.98 3.35 8.64
N ASP A 362 38.64 2.07 8.46
CA ASP A 362 38.73 1.09 9.57
C ASP A 362 40.19 0.83 9.95
N LEU A 363 41.05 0.49 8.98
CA LEU A 363 42.47 0.22 9.21
C LEU A 363 43.31 1.51 9.29
N GLY A 364 42.82 2.62 8.72
CA GLY A 364 43.46 3.94 8.84
C GLY A 364 43.44 4.48 10.28
N SER A 365 42.43 4.09 11.06
CA SER A 365 42.32 4.41 12.49
C SER A 365 43.41 3.77 13.35
N LEU A 366 44.07 2.71 12.86
CA LEU A 366 45.18 2.05 13.55
C LEU A 366 46.42 2.95 13.56
N ALA A 367 47.18 2.91 14.66
CA ALA A 367 48.41 3.67 14.82
C ALA A 367 49.64 2.89 14.31
N GLY A 368 50.68 3.62 13.91
CA GLY A 368 52.00 3.05 13.58
C GLY A 368 52.06 2.26 12.27
N LEU A 369 52.75 1.11 12.29
CA LEU A 369 53.06 0.29 11.10
C LEU A 369 51.82 -0.30 10.41
N TYR A 370 50.73 -0.52 11.15
CA TYR A 370 49.49 -1.05 10.59
C TYR A 370 48.83 -0.12 9.57
N ARG A 371 48.96 1.21 9.75
CA ARG A 371 48.48 2.19 8.78
C ARG A 371 49.24 2.12 7.46
N VAL A 372 50.55 1.91 7.52
CA VAL A 372 51.40 1.75 6.31
C VAL A 372 51.02 0.46 5.58
N GLY A 373 50.85 -0.64 6.32
CA GLY A 373 50.38 -1.91 5.75
C GLY A 373 49.00 -1.79 5.08
N ALA A 374 48.08 -1.01 5.66
CA ALA A 374 46.77 -0.74 5.08
C ALA A 374 46.87 -0.03 3.72
N PHE A 375 47.72 0.99 3.60
CA PHE A 375 47.92 1.68 2.31
C PHE A 375 48.54 0.78 1.24
N VAL A 376 49.48 -0.09 1.62
CA VAL A 376 50.08 -1.07 0.70
C VAL A 376 49.03 -2.09 0.25
N GLY A 377 48.23 -2.62 1.17
CA GLY A 377 47.13 -3.53 0.86
C GLY A 377 46.10 -2.92 -0.09
N LEU A 378 45.76 -1.64 0.11
CA LEU A 378 44.88 -0.91 -0.80
C LEU A 378 45.45 -0.81 -2.22
N ALA A 379 46.75 -0.48 -2.35
CA ALA A 379 47.40 -0.38 -3.65
C ALA A 379 47.34 -1.70 -4.44
N ILE A 380 47.58 -2.83 -3.76
CA ILE A 380 47.48 -4.17 -4.35
C ILE A 380 46.04 -4.49 -4.75
N SER A 381 45.07 -4.18 -3.88
CA SER A 381 43.66 -4.42 -4.16
C SER A 381 43.16 -3.66 -5.38
N LEU A 382 43.57 -2.39 -5.55
CA LEU A 382 43.22 -1.58 -6.72
C LEU A 382 43.81 -2.15 -8.01
N ALA A 383 45.04 -2.67 -7.97
CA ALA A 383 45.63 -3.35 -9.11
C ALA A 383 44.80 -4.58 -9.52
N LEU A 384 44.34 -5.39 -8.55
CA LEU A 384 43.51 -6.57 -8.81
C LEU A 384 42.11 -6.21 -9.35
N VAL A 385 41.45 -5.19 -8.78
CA VAL A 385 40.14 -4.73 -9.25
C VAL A 385 40.23 -4.18 -10.67
N SER A 386 41.28 -3.43 -10.98
CA SER A 386 41.54 -2.92 -12.33
C SER A 386 41.64 -4.07 -13.35
N LEU A 387 42.38 -5.14 -13.01
CA LEU A 387 42.50 -6.33 -13.87
C LEU A 387 41.16 -7.06 -14.04
N ALA A 388 40.37 -7.17 -12.97
CA ALA A 388 39.05 -7.80 -13.03
C ALA A 388 38.05 -7.00 -13.89
N LEU A 389 38.01 -5.67 -13.75
CA LEU A 389 37.18 -4.80 -14.58
C LEU A 389 37.54 -4.92 -16.06
N GLN A 390 38.83 -4.93 -16.40
CA GLN A 390 39.28 -5.14 -17.77
C GLN A 390 38.78 -6.48 -18.32
N LYS A 391 38.98 -7.57 -17.59
CA LYS A 391 38.68 -8.93 -18.05
C LYS A 391 37.18 -9.23 -18.14
N TYR A 392 36.38 -8.79 -17.17
CA TYR A 392 34.98 -9.20 -17.03
C TYR A 392 33.97 -8.15 -17.49
N VAL A 393 34.36 -6.88 -17.60
CA VAL A 393 33.44 -5.79 -17.97
C VAL A 393 33.78 -5.20 -19.32
N LEU A 394 35.06 -4.91 -19.61
CA LEU A 394 35.46 -4.17 -20.81
C LEU A 394 35.80 -5.08 -22.01
N SER A 395 36.29 -6.30 -21.79
CA SER A 395 36.58 -7.24 -22.90
C SER A 395 35.33 -7.79 -23.61
N SER A 396 34.15 -7.75 -22.97
CA SER A 396 32.88 -8.23 -23.56
C SER A 396 32.35 -7.36 -24.70
N GLU A 397 32.91 -6.16 -24.91
CA GLU A 397 32.47 -5.21 -25.95
C GLU A 397 33.22 -5.38 -27.28
N LYS A 398 34.29 -6.20 -27.30
CA LYS A 398 35.10 -6.47 -28.51
C LYS A 398 34.67 -7.69 -29.34
N GLU A 399 33.68 -8.46 -28.89
CA GLU A 399 33.24 -9.71 -29.55
C GLU A 399 31.89 -9.64 -30.29
N SER A 400 31.35 -8.45 -30.55
CA SER A 400 30.29 -8.27 -31.55
C SER A 400 30.84 -7.53 -32.78
N PRO A 401 31.35 -8.25 -33.80
CA PRO A 401 31.47 -7.69 -35.14
C PRO A 401 30.06 -7.43 -35.69
N GLN A 402 29.95 -6.34 -36.44
CA GLN A 402 28.76 -5.85 -37.12
C GLN A 402 28.06 -6.88 -38.00
#